data_AF-W2FMM1-F1
#
_entry.id   AF-W2FMM1-F1
#
_cell.length_a   1.000
_cell.length_b   1.000
_cell.length_c   1.000
_cell.angle_alpha   90.00
_cell.angle_beta   90.00
_cell.angle_gamma   90.00
#
_symmetry.space_group_name_H-M   'P 1'
#
loop_
_entity.id
_entity.type
_entity.pdbx_description
1 polymer ?
#
loop_
_entity_poly.entity_id
_entity_poly.type
_entity_poly.pdbx_seq_one_letter_code
_entity_poly.pdbx_strand_id
1 'polypeptide(L)'
;EKFLISGEQNCSFILIFAENPNYNEKDLKIMEATSPNAQTPYRDPSSVILNDSIGVKEMKESESHDALLGPDDKPLKKFLWWHMTKKQRILVILGLILLLLVVLLLITWFAIIPAVIRHYAKSVQMNLNYMDIVKIPDNRTLNVDINLNIQHDVGIAATTDNTTVSLLFGGAVFATLPFPGLDIKTGSQDYNITIVTDMPLTDLNAFNAMSVALMNEAEIILKASASLDIHALGMSFDVDDFNRDLPLEGFTGFTDPEPVIENMELTTCTSSEYLVNINVTLDNTARVGLDGIGVLNMSLYYGQQYLGYALSQKPELGIPRGVSEQSFVITIDAEEVSISSMVLSALAGSTQFYIVGNNPYVTTHGQFLEALSNVNMSVPSSSGSLTEMNIGSSCSLLSLLVS
;
A
#
# COMPACT_ATOMS: atom_id res chain seq x y z
N GLU A 1 -9.65 34.69 -9.40
CA GLU A 1 -10.94 34.19 -9.95
C GLU A 1 -10.73 32.72 -10.36
N LYS A 2 -11.25 31.77 -9.56
CA LYS A 2 -12.44 30.93 -9.84
C LYS A 2 -12.20 29.97 -11.03
N PHE A 3 -12.26 28.63 -10.92
CA PHE A 3 -13.03 27.75 -10.04
C PHE A 3 -12.34 26.36 -9.91
N LEU A 4 -12.28 25.84 -8.69
CA LEU A 4 -12.09 24.42 -8.34
C LEU A 4 -13.47 23.73 -8.39
N ILE A 5 -13.54 22.51 -8.93
CA ILE A 5 -14.67 21.60 -8.68
C ILE A 5 -14.10 20.30 -8.12
N SER A 6 -14.44 20.08 -6.85
CA SER A 6 -14.26 18.88 -6.03
C SER A 6 -15.66 18.31 -5.76
N GLY A 7 -15.79 16.99 -5.83
CA GLY A 7 -17.00 16.18 -5.56
C GLY A 7 -16.79 14.82 -6.24
N GLU A 8 -16.93 13.66 -5.60
CA GLU A 8 -18.00 13.17 -4.73
C GLU A 8 -17.43 12.28 -3.59
N GLN A 9 -17.72 12.60 -2.33
CA GLN A 9 -18.74 12.01 -1.44
C GLN A 9 -18.39 10.62 -0.86
N ASN A 10 -17.68 10.64 0.26
CA ASN A 10 -17.66 9.57 1.27
C ASN A 10 -18.87 9.75 2.21
N CYS A 11 -19.80 8.79 2.20
CA CYS A 11 -20.85 8.67 3.21
C CYS A 11 -20.32 7.83 4.38
N SER A 12 -19.97 8.48 5.49
CA SER A 12 -19.71 7.82 6.77
C SER A 12 -20.77 8.25 7.78
N PHE A 13 -21.67 7.33 8.12
CA PHE A 13 -22.66 7.52 9.17
C PHE A 13 -21.98 7.29 10.53
N ILE A 14 -21.67 8.39 11.23
CA ILE A 14 -21.28 8.37 12.64
C ILE A 14 -22.55 8.53 13.47
N LEU A 15 -22.96 7.48 14.19
CA LEU A 15 -23.99 7.56 15.23
C LEU A 15 -23.29 7.68 16.59
N ILE A 16 -23.24 8.92 17.10
CA ILE A 16 -22.84 9.25 18.47
C ILE A 16 -24.04 8.95 19.38
N PHE A 17 -23.89 8.00 20.30
CA PHE A 17 -24.74 7.93 21.49
C PHE A 17 -24.14 8.87 22.55
N ALA A 18 -24.81 9.99 22.79
CA ALA A 18 -24.63 10.80 23.99
C ALA A 18 -25.95 10.80 24.77
N GLU A 19 -25.83 10.41 26.03
CA GLU A 19 -26.89 10.21 26.99
C GLU A 19 -27.29 11.55 27.66
N ASN A 20 -28.45 11.50 28.34
CA ASN A 20 -28.91 12.39 29.43
C ASN A 20 -29.86 13.59 29.08
N PRO A 21 -30.67 14.08 30.06
CA PRO A 21 -32.10 13.76 30.14
C PRO A 21 -33.01 15.01 30.36
N ASN A 22 -34.31 14.76 30.54
CA ASN A 22 -35.33 15.66 31.13
C ASN A 22 -35.72 16.93 30.34
N TYR A 23 -36.97 16.99 29.85
CA TYR A 23 -37.89 18.07 30.23
C TYR A 23 -39.35 17.69 29.96
N ASN A 24 -40.22 18.11 30.86
CA ASN A 24 -41.64 17.79 30.97
C ASN A 24 -42.40 19.12 30.93
N GLU A 25 -43.29 19.40 29.95
CA GLU A 25 -44.43 20.31 30.18
C GLU A 25 -45.53 20.25 29.09
N LYS A 26 -46.68 19.73 29.50
CA LYS A 26 -48.09 20.18 29.37
C LYS A 26 -48.65 20.89 28.11
N ASP A 27 -49.81 20.36 27.72
CA ASP A 27 -51.09 21.00 27.37
C ASP A 27 -51.12 22.21 26.40
N LEU A 28 -51.82 22.05 25.26
CA LEU A 28 -53.10 22.75 25.02
C LEU A 28 -53.85 22.16 23.82
N LYS A 29 -55.17 22.24 23.91
CA LYS A 29 -56.20 21.62 23.07
C LYS A 29 -57.09 22.74 22.51
N ILE A 30 -57.74 22.49 21.35
CA ILE A 30 -59.11 22.93 20.94
C ILE A 30 -59.28 23.94 19.76
N MET A 31 -60.14 23.50 18.81
CA MET A 31 -61.08 24.14 17.83
C MET A 31 -60.55 24.95 16.63
N GLU A 32 -60.84 24.59 15.36
CA GLU A 32 -62.13 24.47 14.62
C GLU A 32 -62.63 25.84 14.11
N ALA A 33 -62.74 26.01 12.77
CA ALA A 33 -63.79 26.79 12.07
C ALA A 33 -63.47 27.07 10.56
N THR A 34 -64.30 26.44 9.70
CA THR A 34 -65.07 27.06 8.59
C THR A 34 -64.46 27.33 7.18
N SER A 35 -65.14 26.75 6.18
CA SER A 35 -65.14 26.98 4.71
C SER A 35 -65.84 28.31 4.32
N PRO A 36 -65.86 28.84 3.06
CA PRO A 36 -66.69 28.28 1.94
C PRO A 36 -66.25 28.57 0.47
N ASN A 37 -66.89 27.83 -0.47
CA ASN A 37 -67.26 28.17 -1.87
C ASN A 37 -66.16 28.24 -2.98
N ALA A 38 -66.38 27.88 -4.26
CA ALA A 38 -67.56 27.42 -5.02
C ALA A 38 -67.19 26.86 -6.43
N GLN A 39 -68.04 25.92 -6.91
CA GLN A 39 -68.59 25.73 -8.27
C GLN A 39 -67.88 24.92 -9.42
N THR A 40 -68.78 24.20 -10.11
CA THR A 40 -68.79 23.01 -11.01
C THR A 40 -68.90 23.43 -12.52
N PRO A 41 -69.18 22.59 -13.60
CA PRO A 41 -69.90 21.28 -13.62
C PRO A 41 -69.71 20.24 -14.78
N TYR A 42 -70.36 19.07 -14.57
CA TYR A 42 -71.19 18.25 -15.50
C TYR A 42 -70.61 17.18 -16.47
N ARG A 43 -70.96 15.89 -16.26
CA ARG A 43 -71.90 15.07 -17.10
C ARG A 43 -72.09 13.63 -16.58
N ASP A 44 -73.35 13.19 -16.57
CA ASP A 44 -73.90 11.81 -16.55
C ASP A 44 -74.99 11.78 -17.69
N PRO A 45 -75.77 10.71 -18.06
CA PRO A 45 -76.21 9.52 -17.29
C PRO A 45 -76.42 8.20 -18.09
N SER A 46 -76.91 7.13 -17.42
CA SER A 46 -78.03 6.22 -17.82
C SER A 46 -78.14 5.02 -16.84
N SER A 47 -79.06 5.01 -15.85
CA SER A 47 -80.44 4.46 -15.80
C SER A 47 -80.58 2.91 -15.74
N VAL A 48 -80.90 2.31 -14.57
CA VAL A 48 -82.23 1.90 -14.02
C VAL A 48 -82.78 0.56 -14.56
N ILE A 49 -83.17 -0.35 -13.66
CA ILE A 49 -84.49 -1.08 -13.58
C ILE A 49 -84.64 -1.67 -12.17
N LEU A 50 -85.83 -1.49 -11.59
CA LEU A 50 -86.33 -2.00 -10.31
C LEU A 50 -87.76 -2.47 -10.58
N ASN A 51 -88.15 -3.66 -10.07
CA ASN A 51 -89.53 -4.19 -9.87
C ASN A 51 -89.41 -5.72 -9.60
N ASP A 52 -90.23 -6.43 -8.82
CA ASP A 52 -91.40 -6.13 -7.99
C ASP A 52 -91.70 -7.36 -7.07
N SER A 53 -92.40 -7.09 -5.96
CA SER A 53 -93.36 -7.89 -5.17
C SER A 53 -93.32 -9.44 -4.99
N ILE A 54 -93.29 -9.84 -3.70
CA ILE A 54 -94.25 -10.70 -2.94
C ILE A 54 -94.62 -12.12 -3.45
N GLY A 55 -94.36 -13.15 -2.61
CA GLY A 55 -95.28 -14.31 -2.48
C GLY A 55 -94.73 -15.69 -2.04
N VAL A 56 -95.00 -16.04 -0.76
CA VAL A 56 -95.43 -17.36 -0.22
C VAL A 56 -94.42 -18.53 -0.01
N LYS A 57 -94.32 -18.94 1.28
CA LYS A 57 -94.18 -20.29 1.96
C LYS A 57 -93.88 -21.53 1.10
N GLU A 58 -93.12 -22.56 1.49
CA GLU A 58 -92.88 -23.35 2.73
C GLU A 58 -91.64 -24.25 2.37
N MET A 59 -90.74 -24.78 3.20
CA MET A 59 -90.89 -25.78 4.26
C MET A 59 -89.46 -26.17 4.77
N LYS A 60 -89.39 -26.70 6.00
CA LYS A 60 -88.25 -27.22 6.80
C LYS A 60 -87.25 -28.10 6.02
N GLU A 61 -85.96 -28.15 6.35
CA GLU A 61 -85.21 -28.92 7.39
C GLU A 61 -83.86 -29.18 6.67
N SER A 62 -82.65 -29.21 7.20
CA SER A 62 -82.10 -29.62 8.49
C SER A 62 -80.66 -29.09 8.58
N GLU A 63 -80.16 -29.01 9.82
CA GLU A 63 -78.76 -29.11 10.29
C GLU A 63 -77.78 -29.75 9.28
N SER A 64 -76.53 -29.29 9.10
CA SER A 64 -75.49 -29.25 10.13
C SER A 64 -74.41 -28.21 9.83
N HIS A 65 -74.28 -27.20 10.69
CA HIS A 65 -73.01 -26.51 10.87
C HIS A 65 -72.29 -27.20 12.03
N ASP A 66 -71.52 -28.23 11.74
CA ASP A 66 -70.55 -28.77 12.69
C ASP A 66 -69.44 -27.73 12.89
N ALA A 67 -69.70 -26.79 13.78
CA ALA A 67 -68.67 -26.01 14.43
C ALA A 67 -67.84 -27.00 15.27
N LEU A 68 -66.65 -27.36 14.79
CA LEU A 68 -65.68 -28.12 15.57
C LEU A 68 -65.40 -27.36 16.87
N LEU A 69 -65.96 -27.84 17.97
CA LEU A 69 -65.77 -27.30 19.31
C LEU A 69 -64.47 -27.85 19.88
N GLY A 70 -63.63 -26.97 20.42
CA GLY A 70 -62.52 -27.41 21.29
C GLY A 70 -63.08 -27.89 22.64
N PRO A 71 -62.26 -28.55 23.47
CA PRO A 71 -62.70 -29.20 24.72
C PRO A 71 -63.32 -28.29 25.79
N ASP A 72 -63.35 -26.96 25.58
CA ASP A 72 -63.89 -25.95 26.50
C ASP A 72 -65.09 -25.17 25.93
N ASP A 73 -65.80 -25.69 24.92
CA ASP A 73 -67.11 -25.18 24.46
C ASP A 73 -67.15 -23.69 24.04
N LYS A 74 -66.05 -23.17 23.49
CA LYS A 74 -65.97 -21.79 22.96
C LYS A 74 -65.68 -21.77 21.45
N PRO A 75 -66.32 -20.88 20.68
CA PRO A 75 -66.17 -20.84 19.23
C PRO A 75 -64.74 -20.44 18.83
N LEU A 76 -64.09 -21.30 18.04
CA LEU A 76 -62.77 -21.05 17.47
C LEU A 76 -62.87 -19.90 16.44
N LYS A 77 -62.08 -18.84 16.60
CA LYS A 77 -61.99 -17.75 15.59
C LYS A 77 -60.95 -18.12 14.53
N LYS A 78 -61.31 -17.95 13.25
CA LYS A 78 -60.41 -18.14 12.10
C LYS A 78 -59.22 -17.18 12.18
N PHE A 79 -58.01 -17.72 12.12
CA PHE A 79 -56.80 -16.95 11.84
C PHE A 79 -56.08 -17.66 10.68
N LEU A 80 -55.90 -16.95 9.56
CA LEU A 80 -55.30 -17.44 8.31
C LEU A 80 -55.62 -18.93 8.00
N TRP A 81 -56.91 -19.22 7.78
CA TRP A 81 -57.44 -20.53 7.35
C TRP A 81 -57.50 -21.70 8.36
N TRP A 82 -57.10 -21.52 9.62
CA TRP A 82 -57.33 -22.54 10.67
C TRP A 82 -58.14 -22.05 11.87
N HIS A 83 -58.93 -22.95 12.45
CA HIS A 83 -59.65 -22.77 13.71
C HIS A 83 -58.72 -23.15 14.88
N MET A 84 -58.20 -22.15 15.59
CA MET A 84 -57.19 -22.32 16.64
C MET A 84 -57.67 -21.75 17.98
N THR A 85 -57.30 -22.40 19.09
CA THR A 85 -57.59 -21.91 20.45
C THR A 85 -56.70 -20.71 20.82
N LYS A 86 -57.13 -19.88 21.78
CA LYS A 86 -56.33 -18.70 22.23
C LYS A 86 -54.91 -19.06 22.67
N LYS A 87 -54.70 -20.25 23.26
CA LYS A 87 -53.39 -20.75 23.70
C LYS A 87 -52.51 -21.17 22.51
N GLN A 88 -53.08 -21.82 21.51
CA GLN A 88 -52.37 -22.21 20.28
C GLN A 88 -51.91 -20.99 19.45
N ARG A 89 -52.70 -19.91 19.42
CA ARG A 89 -52.31 -18.67 18.73
C ARG A 89 -51.07 -18.02 19.35
N ILE A 90 -50.93 -18.04 20.67
CA ILE A 90 -49.75 -17.49 21.37
C ILE A 90 -48.52 -18.34 21.07
N LEU A 91 -48.64 -19.68 21.07
CA LEU A 91 -47.54 -20.59 20.75
C LEU A 91 -47.05 -20.42 19.30
N VAL A 92 -47.96 -20.22 18.34
CA VAL A 92 -47.59 -19.95 16.94
C VAL A 92 -46.84 -18.61 16.81
N ILE A 93 -47.31 -17.56 17.47
CA ILE A 93 -46.62 -16.25 17.46
C ILE A 93 -45.23 -16.35 18.08
N LEU A 94 -45.11 -17.03 19.24
CA LEU A 94 -43.85 -17.19 19.95
C LEU A 94 -42.87 -18.06 19.14
N GLY A 95 -43.36 -19.10 18.45
CA GLY A 95 -42.58 -19.90 17.51
C GLY A 95 -42.12 -19.09 16.30
N LEU A 96 -42.95 -18.19 15.76
CA LEU A 96 -42.58 -17.32 14.64
C LEU A 96 -41.53 -16.28 15.05
N ILE A 97 -41.64 -15.72 16.26
CA ILE A 97 -40.61 -14.83 16.84
C ILE A 97 -39.30 -15.59 17.02
N LEU A 98 -39.33 -16.81 17.56
CA LEU A 98 -38.14 -17.65 17.71
C LEU A 98 -37.51 -17.98 16.35
N LEU A 99 -38.32 -18.35 15.36
CA LEU A 99 -37.87 -18.61 14.00
C LEU A 99 -37.19 -17.35 13.41
N LEU A 100 -37.80 -16.18 13.58
CA LEU A 100 -37.23 -14.91 13.13
C LEU A 100 -35.89 -14.63 13.80
N LEU A 101 -35.78 -14.85 15.12
CA LEU A 101 -34.52 -14.69 15.86
C LEU A 101 -33.42 -15.63 15.35
N VAL A 102 -33.77 -16.89 15.07
CA VAL A 102 -32.83 -17.86 14.49
C VAL A 102 -32.39 -17.41 13.10
N VAL A 103 -33.32 -16.95 12.26
CA VAL A 103 -32.99 -16.44 10.92
C VAL A 103 -32.08 -15.21 11.01
N LEU A 104 -32.36 -14.26 11.90
CA LEU A 104 -31.51 -13.09 12.12
C LEU A 104 -30.12 -13.48 12.62
N LEU A 105 -30.02 -14.47 13.52
CA LEU A 105 -28.74 -14.98 14.01
C LEU A 105 -27.95 -15.62 12.87
N LEU A 106 -28.59 -16.44 12.03
CA LEU A 106 -27.95 -17.04 10.85
C LEU A 106 -27.47 -15.98 9.86
N ILE A 107 -28.28 -14.95 9.57
CA ILE A 107 -27.86 -13.84 8.69
C ILE A 107 -26.66 -13.11 9.29
N THR A 108 -26.71 -12.80 10.59
CA THR A 108 -25.60 -12.13 11.27
C THR A 108 -24.32 -12.96 11.19
N TRP A 109 -24.42 -14.25 11.46
CA TRP A 109 -23.31 -15.18 11.50
C TRP A 109 -22.69 -15.43 10.12
N PHE A 110 -23.51 -15.67 9.10
CA PHE A 110 -23.04 -16.09 7.78
C PHE A 110 -22.88 -14.95 6.76
N ALA A 111 -23.50 -13.78 6.97
CA ALA A 111 -23.41 -12.66 6.03
C ALA A 111 -22.72 -11.44 6.64
N ILE A 112 -23.09 -11.03 7.86
CA ILE A 112 -22.58 -9.78 8.45
C ILE A 112 -21.14 -9.95 8.94
N ILE A 113 -20.84 -10.97 9.75
CA ILE A 113 -19.50 -11.18 10.32
C ILE A 113 -18.42 -11.33 9.22
N PRO A 114 -18.58 -12.19 8.19
CA PRO A 114 -17.59 -12.29 7.12
C PRO A 114 -17.37 -10.98 6.36
N ALA A 115 -18.43 -10.19 6.16
CA ALA A 115 -18.33 -8.89 5.49
C ALA A 115 -17.55 -7.87 6.34
N VAL A 116 -17.80 -7.84 7.65
CA VAL A 116 -17.07 -6.98 8.60
C VAL A 116 -15.59 -7.34 8.66
N ILE A 117 -15.24 -8.63 8.70
CA ILE A 117 -13.84 -9.08 8.75
C ILE A 117 -13.11 -8.69 7.46
N ARG A 118 -13.73 -8.88 6.29
CA ARG A 118 -13.15 -8.42 5.02
C ARG A 118 -12.98 -6.90 4.98
N HIS A 119 -13.93 -6.15 5.55
CA HIS A 119 -13.81 -4.70 5.67
C HIS A 119 -12.62 -4.31 6.55
N TYR A 120 -12.45 -4.94 7.72
CA TYR A 120 -11.30 -4.70 8.58
C TYR A 120 -9.98 -5.05 7.89
N ALA A 121 -9.90 -6.21 7.23
CA ALA A 121 -8.73 -6.58 6.45
C ALA A 121 -8.38 -5.52 5.40
N LYS A 122 -9.37 -4.92 4.73
CA LYS A 122 -9.15 -3.83 3.76
C LYS A 122 -8.80 -2.49 4.41
N SER A 123 -9.19 -2.26 5.66
CA SER A 123 -8.89 -1.02 6.40
C SER A 123 -7.48 -0.96 6.98
N VAL A 124 -6.79 -2.10 7.10
CA VAL A 124 -5.40 -2.14 7.60
C VAL A 124 -4.49 -1.34 6.67
N GLN A 125 -3.85 -0.32 7.20
CA GLN A 125 -2.85 0.47 6.49
C GLN A 125 -1.48 -0.18 6.69
N MET A 126 -0.72 -0.26 5.60
CA MET A 126 0.64 -0.79 5.62
C MET A 126 1.54 0.22 4.93
N ASN A 127 2.62 0.59 5.59
CA ASN A 127 3.64 1.46 5.02
C ASN A 127 4.99 0.76 5.07
N LEU A 128 5.76 0.86 3.99
CA LEU A 128 7.11 0.33 3.93
C LEU A 128 8.06 1.36 4.54
N ASN A 129 8.54 1.09 5.76
CA ASN A 129 9.50 1.98 6.40
C ASN A 129 10.82 1.93 5.64
N TYR A 130 11.24 0.72 5.27
CA TYR A 130 12.43 0.49 4.47
C TYR A 130 12.55 -0.95 3.92
N MET A 131 13.42 -1.13 2.92
CA MET A 131 13.84 -2.42 2.37
C MET A 131 15.34 -2.41 2.10
N ASP A 132 16.15 -3.12 2.88
CA ASP A 132 17.58 -3.30 2.58
C ASP A 132 17.84 -4.59 1.83
N ILE A 133 18.75 -4.53 0.88
CA ILE A 133 19.42 -5.69 0.33
C ILE A 133 20.69 -5.86 1.14
N VAL A 134 20.76 -6.93 1.93
CA VAL A 134 21.87 -7.19 2.86
C VAL A 134 22.97 -7.99 2.19
N LYS A 135 22.57 -8.91 1.29
CA LYS A 135 23.49 -9.80 0.57
C LYS A 135 22.86 -10.31 -0.72
N ILE A 136 23.71 -10.65 -1.69
CA ILE A 136 23.29 -11.28 -2.94
C ILE A 136 23.93 -12.68 -3.02
N PRO A 137 23.22 -13.75 -2.62
CA PRO A 137 23.74 -15.12 -2.71
C PRO A 137 23.99 -15.58 -4.16
N ASP A 138 23.07 -15.24 -5.07
CA ASP A 138 23.13 -15.61 -6.49
C ASP A 138 22.37 -14.60 -7.37
N ASN A 139 22.23 -14.89 -8.66
CA ASN A 139 21.59 -13.99 -9.64
C ASN A 139 20.05 -13.99 -9.60
N ARG A 140 19.42 -14.81 -8.76
CA ARG A 140 17.97 -14.96 -8.63
C ARG A 140 17.48 -14.86 -7.19
N THR A 141 18.34 -14.63 -6.23
CA THR A 141 17.99 -14.57 -4.82
C THR A 141 18.67 -13.36 -4.19
N LEU A 142 17.90 -12.61 -3.40
CA LEU A 142 18.39 -11.48 -2.62
C LEU A 142 18.12 -11.76 -1.14
N ASN A 143 19.09 -11.58 -0.28
CA ASN A 143 18.82 -11.54 1.15
C ASN A 143 18.39 -10.12 1.51
N VAL A 144 17.18 -9.99 2.05
CA VAL A 144 16.56 -8.69 2.32
C VAL A 144 16.17 -8.53 3.78
N ASP A 145 16.25 -7.29 4.28
CA ASP A 145 15.68 -6.84 5.55
C ASP A 145 14.59 -5.80 5.27
N ILE A 146 13.34 -6.17 5.51
CA ILE A 146 12.17 -5.35 5.24
C ILE A 146 11.54 -4.94 6.57
N ASN A 147 11.32 -3.65 6.76
CA ASN A 147 10.57 -3.12 7.90
C ASN A 147 9.25 -2.51 7.43
N LEU A 148 8.15 -3.07 7.93
CA LEU A 148 6.79 -2.66 7.60
C LEU A 148 6.12 -2.07 8.85
N ASN A 149 5.55 -0.89 8.69
CA ASN A 149 4.63 -0.31 9.66
C ASN A 149 3.21 -0.78 9.35
N ILE A 150 2.51 -1.25 10.36
CA ILE A 150 1.13 -1.73 10.27
C ILE A 150 0.28 -0.91 11.22
N GLN A 151 -0.76 -0.28 10.67
CA GLN A 151 -1.74 0.49 11.44
C GLN A 151 -3.14 -0.05 11.19
N HIS A 152 -3.89 -0.24 12.27
CA HIS A 152 -5.27 -0.69 12.18
C HIS A 152 -6.10 -0.19 13.37
N ASP A 153 -7.41 -0.11 13.18
CA ASP A 153 -8.38 0.07 14.25
C ASP A 153 -9.54 -0.90 14.02
N VAL A 154 -9.60 -1.97 14.82
CA VAL A 154 -10.55 -3.07 14.60
C VAL A 154 -11.35 -3.37 15.86
N GLY A 155 -12.66 -3.60 15.70
CA GLY A 155 -13.55 -3.95 16.82
C GLY A 155 -13.47 -5.42 17.26
N ILE A 156 -12.79 -6.28 16.51
CA ILE A 156 -12.73 -7.72 16.72
C ILE A 156 -11.26 -8.16 16.64
N ALA A 157 -10.77 -8.85 17.68
CA ALA A 157 -9.44 -9.45 17.65
C ALA A 157 -9.42 -10.63 16.67
N ALA A 158 -8.31 -10.78 15.96
CA ALA A 158 -8.13 -11.83 14.96
C ALA A 158 -6.67 -12.27 14.91
N THR A 159 -6.43 -13.47 14.41
CA THR A 159 -5.08 -13.92 14.05
C THR A 159 -5.04 -14.23 12.56
N THR A 160 -3.89 -14.08 11.91
CA THR A 160 -3.69 -14.56 10.54
C THR A 160 -2.68 -15.70 10.53
N ASP A 161 -2.85 -16.64 9.62
CA ASP A 161 -1.82 -17.65 9.39
C ASP A 161 -0.63 -17.07 8.61
N ASN A 162 0.49 -17.80 8.62
CA ASN A 162 1.63 -17.48 7.77
C ASN A 162 1.19 -17.56 6.30
N THR A 163 1.59 -16.58 5.49
CA THR A 163 1.26 -16.54 4.07
C THR A 163 2.49 -16.23 3.22
N THR A 164 2.31 -16.19 1.90
CA THR A 164 3.30 -15.72 0.94
C THR A 164 2.79 -14.46 0.27
N VAL A 165 3.60 -13.41 0.27
CA VAL A 165 3.32 -12.15 -0.40
C VAL A 165 4.05 -12.13 -1.73
N SER A 166 3.34 -11.84 -2.81
CA SER A 166 3.91 -11.49 -4.11
C SER A 166 4.15 -9.99 -4.17
N LEU A 167 5.35 -9.58 -4.58
CA LEU A 167 5.66 -8.19 -4.89
C LEU A 167 5.62 -7.98 -6.40
N LEU A 168 4.94 -6.92 -6.79
CA LEU A 168 4.71 -6.56 -8.18
C LEU A 168 5.23 -5.16 -8.46
N PHE A 169 5.76 -5.01 -9.68
CA PHE A 169 6.11 -3.72 -10.26
C PHE A 169 5.62 -3.68 -11.71
N GLY A 170 4.98 -2.58 -12.12
CA GLY A 170 4.38 -2.48 -13.46
C GLY A 170 3.33 -3.57 -13.77
N GLY A 171 2.71 -4.16 -12.73
CA GLY A 171 1.74 -5.25 -12.86
C GLY A 171 2.32 -6.66 -13.01
N ALA A 172 3.65 -6.81 -13.06
CA ALA A 172 4.33 -8.11 -13.11
C ALA A 172 4.90 -8.50 -11.73
N VAL A 173 4.76 -9.77 -11.35
CA VAL A 173 5.31 -10.31 -10.10
C VAL A 173 6.82 -10.53 -10.26
N PHE A 174 7.63 -9.75 -9.55
CA PHE A 174 9.09 -9.88 -9.61
C PHE A 174 9.68 -10.71 -8.47
N ALA A 175 8.99 -10.80 -7.32
CA ALA A 175 9.45 -11.55 -6.17
C ALA A 175 8.31 -12.11 -5.31
N THR A 176 8.64 -13.10 -4.50
CA THR A 176 7.76 -13.66 -3.47
C THR A 176 8.50 -13.76 -2.15
N LEU A 177 7.87 -13.39 -1.04
CA LEU A 177 8.46 -13.50 0.30
C LEU A 177 7.48 -14.14 1.29
N PRO A 178 7.99 -14.90 2.28
CA PRO A 178 7.18 -15.34 3.41
C PRO A 178 6.74 -14.13 4.24
N PHE A 179 5.48 -14.14 4.67
CA PHE A 179 4.92 -13.14 5.57
C PHE A 179 4.39 -13.84 6.83
N PRO A 180 4.83 -13.44 8.02
CA PRO A 180 4.44 -14.11 9.25
C PRO A 180 2.96 -13.89 9.55
N GLY A 181 2.35 -14.87 10.21
CA GLY A 181 1.04 -14.72 10.82
C GLY A 181 1.06 -13.60 11.86
N LEU A 182 -0.02 -12.82 11.92
CA LEU A 182 -0.15 -11.66 12.79
C LEU A 182 -1.20 -11.91 13.87
N ASP A 183 -0.97 -11.36 15.06
CA ASP A 183 -1.98 -11.26 16.12
C ASP A 183 -2.54 -9.83 16.14
N ILE A 184 -3.74 -9.68 15.60
CA ILE A 184 -4.44 -8.41 15.42
C ILE A 184 -5.30 -8.15 16.67
N LYS A 185 -4.86 -7.20 17.48
CA LYS A 185 -5.55 -6.80 18.71
C LYS A 185 -6.72 -5.85 18.42
N THR A 186 -7.69 -5.78 19.33
CA THR A 186 -8.77 -4.80 19.22
C THR A 186 -8.30 -3.36 19.46
N GLY A 187 -9.05 -2.42 18.88
CA GLY A 187 -8.80 -0.98 18.95
C GLY A 187 -7.67 -0.52 18.01
N SER A 188 -7.28 0.74 18.18
CA SER A 188 -6.22 1.38 17.41
C SER A 188 -4.85 0.84 17.80
N GLN A 189 -4.09 0.38 16.82
CA GLN A 189 -2.72 -0.10 16.93
C GLN A 189 -1.86 0.52 15.84
N ASP A 190 -0.58 0.72 16.17
CA ASP A 190 0.48 1.19 15.29
C ASP A 190 1.78 0.50 15.73
N TYR A 191 2.30 -0.40 14.91
CA TYR A 191 3.49 -1.17 15.23
C TYR A 191 4.29 -1.55 13.98
N ASN A 192 5.57 -1.85 14.20
CA ASN A 192 6.48 -2.29 13.14
C ASN A 192 6.73 -3.80 13.23
N ILE A 193 6.90 -4.42 12.06
CA ILE A 193 7.41 -5.78 11.93
C ILE A 193 8.65 -5.77 11.03
N THR A 194 9.59 -6.66 11.33
CA THR A 194 10.80 -6.84 10.55
C THR A 194 10.80 -8.22 9.92
N ILE A 195 11.07 -8.30 8.62
CA ILE A 195 11.12 -9.52 7.84
C ILE A 195 12.52 -9.63 7.25
N VAL A 196 13.32 -10.54 7.79
CA VAL A 196 14.66 -10.87 7.27
C VAL A 196 14.57 -12.22 6.58
N THR A 197 14.77 -12.25 5.26
CA THR A 197 14.55 -13.47 4.48
C THR A 197 15.31 -13.47 3.15
N ASP A 198 15.43 -14.66 2.56
CA ASP A 198 15.85 -14.81 1.17
C ASP A 198 14.64 -14.58 0.26
N MET A 199 14.72 -13.56 -0.57
CA MET A 199 13.73 -13.15 -1.54
C MET A 199 14.10 -13.69 -2.93
N PRO A 200 13.46 -14.78 -3.38
CA PRO A 200 13.62 -15.28 -4.73
C PRO A 200 12.98 -14.32 -5.75
N LEU A 201 13.72 -14.04 -6.82
CA LEU A 201 13.30 -13.28 -7.98
C LEU A 201 12.62 -14.21 -8.99
N THR A 202 11.33 -13.99 -9.20
CA THR A 202 10.49 -14.77 -10.12
C THR A 202 10.63 -14.27 -11.55
N ASP A 203 10.66 -12.95 -11.73
CA ASP A 203 10.81 -12.28 -13.02
C ASP A 203 11.94 -11.25 -12.96
N LEU A 204 13.05 -11.57 -13.62
CA LEU A 204 14.23 -10.70 -13.67
C LEU A 204 13.99 -9.45 -14.50
N ASN A 205 13.13 -9.48 -15.52
CA ASN A 205 12.85 -8.30 -16.32
C ASN A 205 12.02 -7.30 -15.52
N ALA A 206 11.02 -7.77 -14.78
CA ALA A 206 10.23 -6.95 -13.87
C ALA A 206 11.10 -6.38 -12.73
N PHE A 207 12.01 -7.19 -12.19
CA PHE A 207 12.99 -6.74 -11.18
C PHE A 207 13.95 -5.68 -11.73
N ASN A 208 14.48 -5.87 -12.94
CA ASN A 208 15.36 -4.90 -13.58
C ASN A 208 14.64 -3.58 -13.83
N ALA A 209 13.41 -3.63 -14.37
CA ALA A 209 12.59 -2.43 -14.58
C ALA A 209 12.33 -1.68 -13.27
N MET A 210 12.03 -2.41 -12.19
CA MET A 210 11.89 -1.86 -10.84
C MET A 210 13.18 -1.22 -10.36
N SER A 211 14.32 -1.89 -10.52
CA SER A 211 15.62 -1.40 -10.06
C SER A 211 16.08 -0.17 -10.82
N VAL A 212 15.82 -0.10 -12.14
CA VAL A 212 16.07 1.09 -12.96
C VAL A 212 15.19 2.25 -12.51
N ALA A 213 13.90 2.02 -12.26
CA ALA A 213 13.00 3.05 -11.76
C ALA A 213 13.46 3.54 -10.37
N LEU A 214 13.79 2.63 -9.46
CA LEU A 214 14.29 2.94 -8.12
C LEU A 214 15.55 3.81 -8.16
N MET A 215 16.46 3.57 -9.12
CA MET A 215 17.67 4.37 -9.27
C MET A 215 17.41 5.80 -9.74
N ASN A 216 16.38 6.02 -10.56
CA ASN A 216 16.19 7.29 -11.29
C ASN A 216 15.02 8.14 -10.75
N GLU A 217 14.01 7.50 -10.19
CA GLU A 217 12.78 8.15 -9.72
C GLU A 217 12.88 8.49 -8.22
N ALA A 218 12.15 9.52 -7.79
CA ALA A 218 12.09 9.92 -6.39
C ALA A 218 11.26 8.97 -5.54
N GLU A 219 10.23 8.36 -6.13
CA GLU A 219 9.38 7.39 -5.48
C GLU A 219 8.88 6.40 -6.52
N ILE A 220 8.87 5.11 -6.16
CA ILE A 220 8.21 4.06 -6.92
C ILE A 220 7.10 3.43 -6.07
N ILE A 221 6.13 2.80 -6.73
CA ILE A 221 5.06 2.06 -6.04
C ILE A 221 5.27 0.56 -6.27
N LEU A 222 5.57 -0.16 -5.18
CA LEU A 222 5.56 -1.62 -5.17
C LEU A 222 4.16 -2.09 -4.77
N LYS A 223 3.57 -3.00 -5.53
CA LYS A 223 2.29 -3.60 -5.14
C LYS A 223 2.53 -4.95 -4.47
N ALA A 224 2.09 -5.10 -3.22
CA ALA A 224 2.05 -6.36 -2.52
C ALA A 224 0.69 -7.03 -2.71
N SER A 225 0.68 -8.33 -3.00
CA SER A 225 -0.53 -9.14 -3.14
C SER A 225 -0.39 -10.44 -2.35
N ALA A 226 -1.42 -10.82 -1.61
CA ALA A 226 -1.48 -12.07 -0.85
C ALA A 226 -2.91 -12.60 -0.73
N SER A 227 -3.02 -13.89 -0.40
CA SER A 227 -4.25 -14.47 0.19
C SER A 227 -4.04 -14.64 1.69
N LEU A 228 -5.04 -14.26 2.49
CA LEU A 228 -4.98 -14.28 3.95
C LEU A 228 -6.05 -15.22 4.51
N ASP A 229 -5.61 -16.14 5.37
CA ASP A 229 -6.49 -16.93 6.22
C ASP A 229 -6.57 -16.25 7.58
N ILE A 230 -7.76 -15.71 7.90
CA ILE A 230 -8.00 -14.92 9.11
C ILE A 230 -8.86 -15.74 10.08
N HIS A 231 -8.44 -15.85 11.33
CA HIS A 231 -9.18 -16.52 12.39
C HIS A 231 -9.73 -15.49 13.39
N ALA A 232 -11.05 -15.43 13.54
CA ALA A 232 -11.72 -14.52 14.46
C ALA A 232 -13.02 -15.14 15.00
N LEU A 233 -13.36 -14.86 16.26
CA LEU A 233 -14.58 -15.38 16.91
C LEU A 233 -14.74 -16.91 16.81
N GLY A 234 -13.62 -17.66 16.75
CA GLY A 234 -13.61 -19.12 16.62
C GLY A 234 -13.92 -19.64 15.20
N MET A 235 -13.85 -18.79 14.19
CA MET A 235 -14.09 -19.11 12.77
C MET A 235 -12.89 -18.70 11.91
N SER A 236 -12.78 -19.31 10.73
CA SER A 236 -11.78 -18.99 9.71
C SER A 236 -12.43 -18.29 8.51
N PHE A 237 -11.73 -17.32 7.94
CA PHE A 237 -12.19 -16.49 6.83
C PHE A 237 -11.06 -16.29 5.83
N ASP A 238 -11.34 -16.62 4.57
CA ASP A 238 -10.36 -16.51 3.50
C ASP A 238 -10.54 -15.16 2.78
N VAL A 239 -9.42 -14.48 2.54
CA VAL A 239 -9.36 -13.20 1.83
C VAL A 239 -8.31 -13.28 0.73
N ASP A 240 -8.74 -13.61 -0.49
CA ASP A 240 -7.85 -13.85 -1.64
C ASP A 240 -7.34 -12.58 -2.33
N ASP A 241 -7.94 -11.42 -2.06
CA ASP A 241 -7.68 -10.16 -2.77
C ASP A 241 -6.96 -9.12 -1.90
N PHE A 242 -6.11 -9.57 -0.97
CA PHE A 242 -5.36 -8.65 -0.11
C PHE A 242 -4.22 -7.98 -0.88
N ASN A 243 -4.48 -6.74 -1.33
CA ASN A 243 -3.54 -5.94 -2.11
C ASN A 243 -3.15 -4.67 -1.36
N ARG A 244 -1.86 -4.31 -1.37
CA ARG A 244 -1.35 -3.06 -0.80
C ARG A 244 -0.36 -2.39 -1.74
N ASP A 245 -0.54 -1.09 -1.90
CA ASP A 245 0.44 -0.25 -2.57
C ASP A 245 1.43 0.23 -1.51
N LEU A 246 2.71 -0.07 -1.74
CA LEU A 246 3.82 0.21 -0.85
C LEU A 246 4.71 1.25 -1.57
N PRO A 247 4.52 2.55 -1.30
CA PRO A 247 5.41 3.57 -1.83
C PRO A 247 6.81 3.38 -1.26
N LEU A 248 7.82 3.63 -2.08
CA LEU A 248 9.22 3.45 -1.73
C LEU A 248 10.04 4.57 -2.36
N GLU A 249 10.67 5.39 -1.51
CA GLU A 249 11.53 6.48 -1.96
C GLU A 249 12.79 5.89 -2.62
N GLY A 250 13.10 6.39 -3.83
CA GLY A 250 14.23 5.95 -4.66
C GLY A 250 15.48 6.81 -4.49
N PHE A 251 16.51 6.49 -5.27
CA PHE A 251 17.84 7.10 -5.17
C PHE A 251 17.96 8.46 -5.88
N THR A 252 16.97 8.87 -6.68
CA THR A 252 16.97 10.14 -7.43
C THR A 252 18.25 10.39 -8.25
N GLY A 253 18.90 9.33 -8.73
CA GLY A 253 20.18 9.40 -9.44
C GLY A 253 21.34 9.93 -8.59
N PHE A 254 21.21 9.93 -7.26
CA PHE A 254 22.15 10.54 -6.32
C PHE A 254 22.36 12.04 -6.59
N THR A 255 21.29 12.73 -6.94
CA THR A 255 21.35 14.18 -7.25
C THR A 255 20.91 15.06 -6.08
N ASP A 256 20.20 14.50 -5.10
CA ASP A 256 19.75 15.22 -3.91
C ASP A 256 19.76 14.30 -2.66
N PRO A 257 20.72 14.48 -1.72
CA PRO A 257 21.84 15.42 -1.80
C PRO A 257 22.92 14.95 -2.80
N GLU A 258 23.65 15.90 -3.37
CA GLU A 258 24.80 15.58 -4.22
C GLU A 258 25.94 14.93 -3.39
N PRO A 259 26.68 13.97 -3.97
CA PRO A 259 27.89 13.42 -3.39
C PRO A 259 28.91 14.48 -3.01
N VAL A 260 29.56 14.29 -1.86
CA VAL A 260 30.62 15.16 -1.37
C VAL A 260 31.95 14.45 -1.46
N ILE A 261 32.91 15.00 -2.20
CA ILE A 261 34.27 14.46 -2.17
C ILE A 261 34.96 15.03 -0.92
N GLU A 262 35.42 14.15 -0.05
CA GLU A 262 36.15 14.53 1.17
C GLU A 262 37.62 14.76 0.89
N ASN A 263 38.23 13.86 0.10
CA ASN A 263 39.65 13.93 -0.24
C ASN A 263 39.89 13.31 -1.61
N MET A 264 40.86 13.88 -2.32
CA MET A 264 41.39 13.34 -3.57
C MET A 264 42.92 13.29 -3.48
N GLU A 265 43.51 12.14 -3.79
CA GLU A 265 44.95 11.93 -3.76
C GLU A 265 45.43 11.30 -5.06
N LEU A 266 46.32 11.99 -5.77
CA LEU A 266 47.03 11.43 -6.92
C LEU A 266 48.26 10.67 -6.41
N THR A 267 48.15 9.35 -6.30
CA THR A 267 49.14 8.50 -5.62
C THR A 267 50.29 8.07 -6.52
N THR A 268 50.00 7.80 -7.79
CA THR A 268 50.96 7.29 -8.77
C THR A 268 50.92 8.11 -10.05
N CYS A 269 52.09 8.53 -10.53
CA CYS A 269 52.28 9.13 -11.85
C CYS A 269 53.43 8.45 -12.57
N THR A 270 53.09 7.57 -13.50
CA THR A 270 54.06 6.92 -14.39
C THR A 270 53.79 7.34 -15.83
N SER A 271 54.63 6.90 -16.77
CA SER A 271 54.40 7.14 -18.20
C SER A 271 53.21 6.35 -18.77
N SER A 272 52.75 5.30 -18.07
CA SER A 272 51.67 4.42 -18.53
C SER A 272 50.39 4.54 -17.72
N GLU A 273 50.46 5.01 -16.47
CA GLU A 273 49.32 4.99 -15.56
C GLU A 273 49.36 6.15 -14.56
N TYR A 274 48.19 6.75 -14.33
CA TYR A 274 47.90 7.58 -13.16
C TYR A 274 46.91 6.86 -12.23
N LEU A 275 47.20 6.86 -10.93
CA LEU A 275 46.28 6.36 -9.90
C LEU A 275 45.79 7.49 -9.02
N VAL A 276 44.47 7.61 -8.89
CA VAL A 276 43.82 8.61 -8.03
C VAL A 276 42.94 7.91 -7.01
N ASN A 277 43.17 8.17 -5.74
CA ASN A 277 42.28 7.76 -4.66
C ASN A 277 41.29 8.88 -4.38
N ILE A 278 40.01 8.56 -4.32
CA ILE A 278 38.95 9.50 -3.94
C ILE A 278 38.17 8.92 -2.77
N ASN A 279 38.04 9.71 -1.72
CA ASN A 279 37.07 9.45 -0.66
C ASN A 279 35.84 10.32 -0.89
N VAL A 280 34.68 9.68 -0.93
CA VAL A 280 33.40 10.33 -1.22
C VAL A 280 32.42 9.97 -0.11
N THR A 281 31.78 10.98 0.45
CA THR A 281 30.61 10.81 1.29
C THR A 281 29.38 10.77 0.40
N LEU A 282 28.68 9.62 0.43
CA LEU A 282 27.39 9.42 -0.22
C LEU A 282 26.30 9.41 0.85
N ASP A 283 25.27 10.24 0.70
CA ASP A 283 24.09 10.21 1.55
C ASP A 283 22.91 9.64 0.78
N ASN A 284 22.58 8.39 1.08
CA ASN A 284 21.47 7.68 0.46
C ASN A 284 20.17 8.01 1.20
N THR A 285 19.39 8.92 0.64
CA THR A 285 18.07 9.32 1.17
C THR A 285 16.95 8.35 0.82
N ALA A 286 17.21 7.35 -0.02
CA ALA A 286 16.21 6.34 -0.40
C ALA A 286 15.77 5.48 0.81
N ARG A 287 14.59 4.88 0.71
CA ARG A 287 14.13 3.83 1.64
C ARG A 287 14.71 2.46 1.33
N VAL A 288 15.71 2.39 0.45
CA VAL A 288 16.43 1.18 0.09
C VAL A 288 17.91 1.33 0.35
N GLY A 289 18.48 0.41 1.12
CA GLY A 289 19.92 0.22 1.23
C GLY A 289 20.36 -0.93 0.34
N LEU A 290 21.55 -0.77 -0.23
CA LEU A 290 22.20 -1.72 -1.10
C LEU A 290 23.50 -2.17 -0.45
N ASP A 291 23.39 -2.88 0.66
CA ASP A 291 24.53 -3.41 1.38
C ASP A 291 25.10 -4.63 0.64
N GLY A 292 26.42 -4.78 0.65
CA GLY A 292 27.06 -5.97 0.10
C GLY A 292 26.81 -6.22 -1.40
N ILE A 293 26.52 -5.18 -2.19
CA ILE A 293 26.39 -5.27 -3.66
C ILE A 293 27.73 -5.46 -4.39
N GLY A 294 28.81 -5.71 -3.65
CA GLY A 294 30.11 -6.05 -4.20
C GLY A 294 30.87 -4.83 -4.72
N VAL A 295 31.89 -5.11 -5.55
CA VAL A 295 32.73 -4.06 -6.12
C VAL A 295 31.95 -3.34 -7.23
N LEU A 296 31.87 -2.01 -7.11
CA LEU A 296 31.38 -1.13 -8.16
C LEU A 296 32.54 -0.71 -9.05
N ASN A 297 32.36 -0.84 -10.37
CA ASN A 297 33.32 -0.44 -11.38
C ASN A 297 32.73 0.62 -12.32
N MET A 298 32.85 1.89 -11.95
CA MET A 298 32.19 2.98 -12.67
C MET A 298 33.16 3.67 -13.60
N SER A 299 32.70 4.19 -14.73
CA SER A 299 33.51 5.02 -15.62
C SER A 299 33.57 6.46 -15.11
N LEU A 300 34.74 7.08 -15.24
CA LEU A 300 34.98 8.46 -14.84
C LEU A 300 35.12 9.35 -16.06
N TYR A 301 34.42 10.49 -16.03
CA TYR A 301 34.52 11.52 -17.05
C TYR A 301 34.84 12.89 -16.43
N TYR A 302 35.64 13.66 -17.14
CA TYR A 302 35.81 15.09 -16.92
C TYR A 302 35.23 15.85 -18.11
N GLY A 303 34.10 16.54 -17.87
CA GLY A 303 33.25 17.01 -18.97
C GLY A 303 32.78 15.83 -19.83
N GLN A 304 33.17 15.79 -21.11
CA GLN A 304 32.87 14.68 -22.03
C GLN A 304 34.07 13.75 -22.26
N GLN A 305 35.23 14.05 -21.67
CA GLN A 305 36.42 13.23 -21.84
C GLN A 305 36.39 12.05 -20.88
N TYR A 306 36.44 10.84 -21.42
CA TYR A 306 36.67 9.64 -20.62
C TYR A 306 38.08 9.68 -20.03
N LEU A 307 38.17 9.52 -18.71
CA LEU A 307 39.44 9.51 -17.99
C LEU A 307 39.89 8.08 -17.67
N GLY A 308 38.95 7.19 -17.35
CA GLY A 308 39.28 5.87 -16.86
C GLY A 308 38.14 5.27 -16.07
N TYR A 309 38.46 4.35 -15.17
CA TYR A 309 37.46 3.66 -14.35
C TYR A 309 37.80 3.76 -12.86
N ALA A 310 36.75 3.81 -12.04
CA ALA A 310 36.77 3.94 -10.61
C ALA A 310 36.28 2.62 -9.97
N LEU A 311 37.14 1.98 -9.19
CA LEU A 311 36.83 0.76 -8.45
C LEU A 311 36.59 1.07 -6.98
N SER A 312 35.42 0.69 -6.46
CA SER A 312 35.12 0.80 -5.03
C SER A 312 36.03 -0.09 -4.19
N GLN A 313 36.59 0.44 -3.12
CA GLN A 313 37.49 -0.28 -2.20
C GLN A 313 36.77 -0.92 -1.02
N LYS A 314 35.48 -0.61 -0.81
CA LYS A 314 34.65 -1.14 0.27
C LYS A 314 33.45 -1.94 -0.28
N PRO A 315 33.68 -3.09 -0.94
CA PRO A 315 32.61 -3.84 -1.61
C PRO A 315 31.52 -4.37 -0.66
N GLU A 316 31.87 -4.59 0.60
CA GLU A 316 30.90 -5.04 1.63
C GLU A 316 30.00 -3.90 2.11
N LEU A 317 30.49 -2.65 2.06
CA LEU A 317 29.71 -1.49 2.51
C LEU A 317 28.57 -1.20 1.54
N GLY A 318 28.80 -1.34 0.23
CA GLY A 318 27.79 -1.04 -0.78
C GLY A 318 27.29 0.40 -0.67
N ILE A 319 25.98 0.61 -0.74
CA ILE A 319 25.31 1.91 -0.56
C ILE A 319 24.21 1.74 0.51
N PRO A 320 24.56 1.75 1.81
CA PRO A 320 23.58 1.63 2.88
C PRO A 320 22.65 2.84 2.87
N ARG A 321 21.51 2.78 3.57
CA ARG A 321 20.70 3.99 3.80
C ARG A 321 21.45 5.00 4.68
N GLY A 322 21.25 6.28 4.40
CA GLY A 322 21.89 7.40 5.07
C GLY A 322 23.33 7.64 4.60
N VAL A 323 24.10 8.32 5.45
CA VAL A 323 25.46 8.77 5.14
C VAL A 323 26.45 7.60 5.19
N SER A 324 27.24 7.44 4.13
CA SER A 324 28.31 6.45 4.01
C SER A 324 29.58 7.03 3.41
N GLU A 325 30.72 6.67 4.00
CA GLU A 325 32.04 7.04 3.47
C GLU A 325 32.56 5.95 2.53
N GLN A 326 32.57 6.26 1.24
CA GLN A 326 33.10 5.41 0.19
C GLN A 326 34.54 5.80 -0.17
N SER A 327 35.29 4.83 -0.69
CA SER A 327 36.61 5.07 -1.25
C SER A 327 36.71 4.39 -2.60
N PHE A 328 37.18 5.13 -3.59
CA PHE A 328 37.37 4.67 -4.97
C PHE A 328 38.82 4.83 -5.38
N VAL A 329 39.35 3.83 -6.06
CA VAL A 329 40.63 3.93 -6.77
C VAL A 329 40.31 4.09 -8.24
N ILE A 330 40.80 5.17 -8.82
CA ILE A 330 40.68 5.45 -10.25
C ILE A 330 41.99 5.08 -10.92
N THR A 331 41.87 4.35 -12.00
CA THR A 331 42.97 4.06 -12.92
C THR A 331 42.75 4.81 -14.23
N ILE A 332 43.75 5.63 -14.61
CA ILE A 332 43.78 6.42 -15.83
C ILE A 332 44.96 5.95 -16.67
N ASP A 333 44.74 5.68 -17.96
CA ASP A 333 45.80 5.35 -18.90
C ASP A 333 46.54 6.63 -19.33
N ALA A 334 47.80 6.76 -18.92
CA ALA A 334 48.59 7.96 -19.18
C ALA A 334 49.07 8.06 -20.64
N GLU A 335 49.02 6.97 -21.41
CA GLU A 335 49.36 6.98 -22.84
C GLU A 335 48.22 7.56 -23.68
N GLU A 336 46.98 7.41 -23.20
CA GLU A 336 45.77 7.85 -23.92
C GLU A 336 45.20 9.17 -23.39
N VAL A 337 45.36 9.46 -22.09
CA VAL A 337 44.69 10.58 -21.41
C VAL A 337 45.71 11.47 -20.70
N SER A 338 45.75 12.75 -21.12
CA SER A 338 46.42 13.80 -20.36
C SER A 338 45.48 14.34 -19.28
N ILE A 339 45.97 14.38 -18.03
CA ILE A 339 45.24 14.89 -16.87
C ILE A 339 45.59 16.35 -16.53
N SER A 340 46.42 17.02 -17.32
CA SER A 340 46.92 18.38 -17.03
C SER A 340 45.79 19.38 -16.84
N SER A 341 44.79 19.34 -17.72
CA SER A 341 43.61 20.22 -17.68
C SER A 341 42.72 19.93 -16.47
N MET A 342 42.58 18.67 -16.09
CA MET A 342 41.86 18.23 -14.90
C MET A 342 42.56 18.75 -13.64
N VAL A 343 43.88 18.55 -13.51
CA VAL A 343 44.68 19.01 -12.37
C VAL A 343 44.63 20.54 -12.25
N LEU A 344 44.78 21.27 -13.35
CA LEU A 344 44.67 22.74 -13.37
C LEU A 344 43.29 23.21 -12.92
N SER A 345 42.24 22.58 -13.43
CA SER A 345 40.86 22.97 -13.13
C SER A 345 40.49 22.59 -11.69
N ALA A 346 41.05 21.50 -11.17
CA ALA A 346 40.92 21.09 -9.77
C ALA A 346 41.55 22.12 -8.84
N LEU A 347 42.80 22.53 -9.11
CA LEU A 347 43.48 23.58 -8.36
C LEU A 347 42.75 24.95 -8.43
N ALA A 348 42.02 25.20 -9.52
CA ALA A 348 41.20 26.41 -9.68
C ALA A 348 39.82 26.32 -8.99
N GLY A 349 39.45 25.17 -8.41
CA GLY A 349 38.18 24.96 -7.72
C GLY A 349 36.96 24.95 -8.65
N SER A 350 37.13 24.56 -9.93
CA SER A 350 36.10 24.70 -10.96
C SER A 350 35.84 23.42 -11.78
N THR A 351 36.00 22.24 -11.20
CA THR A 351 35.72 20.97 -11.92
C THR A 351 34.34 20.42 -11.62
N GLN A 352 33.86 19.60 -12.55
CA GLN A 352 32.74 18.71 -12.37
C GLN A 352 33.17 17.35 -12.91
N PHE A 353 33.10 16.33 -12.06
CA PHE A 353 33.34 14.95 -12.46
C PHE A 353 32.01 14.25 -12.66
N TYR A 354 31.97 13.34 -13.62
CA TYR A 354 30.85 12.44 -13.78
C TYR A 354 31.31 11.02 -13.51
N ILE A 355 30.64 10.37 -12.58
CA ILE A 355 30.79 8.95 -12.29
C ILE A 355 29.60 8.26 -12.94
N VAL A 356 29.87 7.51 -13.99
CA VAL A 356 28.84 6.94 -14.88
C VAL A 356 28.96 5.42 -14.84
N GLY A 357 27.83 4.73 -14.71
CA GLY A 357 27.79 3.27 -14.66
C GLY A 357 27.92 2.57 -16.01
N ASN A 358 28.22 3.29 -17.10
CA ASN A 358 28.25 2.74 -18.46
C ASN A 358 29.42 1.77 -18.75
N ASN A 359 30.15 1.35 -17.72
CA ASN A 359 31.18 0.33 -17.80
C ASN A 359 30.52 -1.06 -17.97
N PRO A 360 30.93 -1.88 -18.96
CA PRO A 360 30.38 -3.23 -19.14
C PRO A 360 30.62 -4.17 -17.94
N TYR A 361 31.52 -3.80 -17.01
CA TYR A 361 31.84 -4.55 -15.80
C TYR A 361 31.39 -3.84 -14.52
N VAL A 362 30.38 -2.97 -14.57
CA VAL A 362 29.93 -2.13 -13.45
C VAL A 362 29.60 -2.88 -12.17
N THR A 363 29.13 -4.13 -12.28
CA THR A 363 28.90 -5.04 -11.17
C THR A 363 29.11 -6.49 -11.59
N THR A 364 29.39 -7.35 -10.62
CA THR A 364 29.37 -8.82 -10.80
C THR A 364 27.97 -9.40 -10.67
N HIS A 365 26.99 -8.62 -10.18
CA HIS A 365 25.61 -9.06 -9.95
C HIS A 365 24.71 -8.67 -11.14
N GLY A 366 24.50 -9.63 -12.05
CA GLY A 366 23.80 -9.39 -13.32
C GLY A 366 22.39 -8.79 -13.19
N GLN A 367 21.68 -9.03 -12.09
CA GLN A 367 20.35 -8.46 -11.82
C GLN A 367 20.37 -6.94 -11.56
N PHE A 368 21.54 -6.36 -11.26
CA PHE A 368 21.71 -4.91 -11.10
C PHE A 368 22.42 -4.26 -12.27
N LEU A 369 22.86 -5.02 -13.27
CA LEU A 369 23.64 -4.52 -14.40
C LEU A 369 22.93 -3.36 -15.10
N GLU A 370 21.66 -3.52 -15.42
CA GLU A 370 20.88 -2.50 -16.13
C GLU A 370 20.67 -1.24 -15.28
N ALA A 371 20.27 -1.41 -14.02
CA ALA A 371 20.05 -0.31 -13.08
C ALA A 371 21.34 0.49 -12.85
N LEU A 372 22.44 -0.21 -12.57
CA LEU A 372 23.74 0.43 -12.35
C LEU A 372 24.30 1.04 -13.63
N SER A 373 24.04 0.45 -14.81
CA SER A 373 24.51 1.01 -16.09
C SER A 373 23.91 2.37 -16.43
N ASN A 374 22.75 2.68 -15.86
CA ASN A 374 22.05 3.96 -16.05
C ASN A 374 22.46 5.02 -15.02
N VAL A 375 23.31 4.69 -14.04
CA VAL A 375 23.79 5.66 -13.06
C VAL A 375 24.60 6.74 -13.77
N ASN A 376 24.24 7.99 -13.53
CA ASN A 376 24.97 9.16 -13.99
C ASN A 376 25.04 10.18 -12.86
N MET A 377 26.09 10.06 -12.06
CA MET A 377 26.29 10.85 -10.87
C MET A 377 27.21 12.03 -11.19
N SER A 378 26.73 13.25 -10.92
CA SER A 378 27.51 14.47 -10.99
C SER A 378 28.15 14.75 -9.64
N VAL A 379 29.45 15.05 -9.63
CA VAL A 379 30.18 15.37 -8.41
C VAL A 379 30.84 16.75 -8.59
N PRO A 380 30.27 17.82 -8.01
CA PRO A 380 30.79 19.17 -8.18
C PRO A 380 32.02 19.44 -7.29
N SER A 381 32.93 20.29 -7.78
CA SER A 381 34.12 20.72 -7.05
C SER A 381 33.85 21.62 -5.84
N SER A 382 32.71 22.30 -5.80
CA SER A 382 32.32 23.19 -4.68
C SER A 382 32.10 22.45 -3.37
N SER A 383 32.04 21.11 -3.40
CA SER A 383 31.96 20.23 -2.23
C SER A 383 33.28 20.12 -1.43
N GLY A 384 34.16 21.13 -1.52
CA GLY A 384 35.35 21.29 -0.66
C GLY A 384 36.62 20.54 -1.09
N SER A 385 36.58 19.74 -2.14
CA SER A 385 37.53 18.61 -2.26
C SER A 385 38.82 18.85 -3.04
N LEU A 386 38.89 19.90 -3.84
CA LEU A 386 40.02 20.06 -4.79
C LEU A 386 41.01 21.13 -4.35
N THR A 387 40.65 21.95 -3.36
CA THR A 387 41.60 22.74 -2.58
C THR A 387 42.54 21.85 -1.75
N GLU A 388 42.17 20.58 -1.53
CA GLU A 388 42.92 19.60 -0.73
C GLU A 388 43.44 18.42 -1.56
N MET A 389 43.54 18.56 -2.90
CA MET A 389 44.11 17.50 -3.74
C MET A 389 45.56 17.23 -3.31
N ASN A 390 45.80 16.06 -2.75
CA ASN A 390 47.12 15.63 -2.33
C ASN A 390 47.86 15.00 -3.51
N ILE A 391 49.09 15.44 -3.73
CA ILE A 391 49.94 14.91 -4.80
C ILE A 391 51.01 14.06 -4.15
N GLY A 392 50.96 12.76 -4.44
CA GLY A 392 51.91 11.77 -3.94
C GLY A 392 53.34 12.09 -4.40
N SER A 393 54.32 11.59 -3.66
CA SER A 393 55.74 11.86 -3.93
C SER A 393 56.24 11.31 -5.27
N SER A 394 55.52 10.36 -5.88
CA SER A 394 55.78 9.83 -7.22
C SER A 394 55.38 10.81 -8.34
N CYS A 395 54.59 11.83 -8.01
CA CYS A 395 54.02 12.78 -8.95
C CYS A 395 54.72 14.13 -8.85
N SER A 396 55.21 14.64 -9.98
CA SER A 396 55.73 16.00 -10.05
C SER A 396 54.70 16.92 -10.69
N LEU A 397 54.28 17.94 -9.94
CA LEU A 397 53.32 18.95 -10.41
C LEU A 397 53.85 19.66 -11.67
N LEU A 398 55.16 19.87 -11.76
CA LEU A 398 55.81 20.41 -12.95
C LEU A 398 55.74 19.46 -14.15
N SER A 399 55.86 18.14 -13.95
CA SER A 399 55.75 17.19 -15.07
C SER A 399 54.31 17.05 -15.55
N LEU A 400 53.32 17.22 -14.66
CA LEU A 400 51.89 17.17 -15.00
C LEU A 400 51.37 18.43 -15.71
N LEU A 401 52.06 19.57 -15.59
CA LEU A 401 51.66 20.83 -16.21
C LEU A 401 52.35 21.13 -17.55
N VAL A 402 53.40 20.38 -17.88
CA VAL A 402 54.22 20.59 -19.08
C VAL A 402 53.91 19.55 -20.17
N SER A 403 53.25 18.44 -19.81
CA SER A 403 52.62 17.47 -20.73
C SER A 403 51.27 17.97 -21.23
#